data_AF-A0A2N8U2G4-F1
#
_entry.id   AF-A0A2N8U2G4-F1
#
_cell.length_a   1.000
_cell.length_b   1.000
_cell.length_c   1.000
_cell.angle_alpha   90.00
_cell.angle_beta   90.00
_cell.angle_gamma   90.00
#
_symmetry.space_group_name_H-M   'P 1'
#
loop_
_entity.id
_entity.type
_entity.pdbx_description
1 polymer ?
#
loop_
_entity_poly.entity_id
_entity_poly.type
_entity_poly.pdbx_seq_one_letter_code
_entity_poly.pdbx_strand_id
1 'polypeptide(L)'
;MNKKINLLLPITISTLSVLISSSCNNEDDIFNLKANTEVKASDIFYKTFLSQLKAYTLESLLNDLQNGILTLNLPNKVDEFKLSNNKDDIIFKYKSKSYSLKNVANKINGFDFHEILRPFTYEKEDGKFIVKRAKNINDKTDIDILFKLKTDKKLNYSNFFEYKSIIFQNYYKKGLIDELSIPDLQYMLQSAFVNSSTQFPMQVTSNNTRSKAFFKSKFQQEILEKRLSNELKIYNFASNGIIFDHVKFNNLKIDNDTIKLNIDLLDSNNNSLLSDKYKNLEFKLTNFSKGQSDVYFDLKTKEKLTIDNDEVKFNELVNNPEIKFKPNPLSYKTIDDLMHPTKPYEAFNLNNTAMLLSELKDDILISNTPAEFDFRIDKFEKTKLLNNSLSIGKLVINESKTKQKYNWYSIDFTPHKHIFSNGLYLKNELGTINKNKDSYFSYSVNNNNFDNKGNLSIPHGIKATDFIENSFNDIANFLIYQNKDNLLLWQNNAMSNLPVLEVLKHKQFYEKWLSIIFSQYTLLYNINNDADDDGLIKKVDVKLIEPSKYEASKNGLGTLPISINFINHKNQKMLKTDYHYNLIGFKGYDKGIIESKIAELKEEYKSNLPLKNKTLPYLIRVK
;
A
#
# COMPACT_ATOMS: atom_id res chain seq x y z
N MET A 1 -25.24 11.53 -70.77
CA MET A 1 -24.27 10.44 -70.54
C MET A 1 -22.90 11.05 -70.35
N ASN A 2 -22.38 11.04 -69.11
CA ASN A 2 -21.03 11.47 -68.76
C ASN A 2 -20.56 10.58 -67.60
N LYS A 3 -19.50 9.80 -67.82
CA LYS A 3 -18.82 8.99 -66.79
C LYS A 3 -17.59 9.75 -66.29
N LYS A 4 -17.44 9.85 -64.97
CA LYS A 4 -16.17 10.16 -64.29
C LYS A 4 -15.59 8.84 -63.76
N ILE A 5 -14.31 8.60 -64.04
CA ILE A 5 -13.49 7.59 -63.36
C ILE A 5 -12.27 8.35 -62.83
N ASN A 6 -12.05 8.32 -61.51
CA ASN A 6 -10.83 8.78 -60.88
C ASN A 6 -9.86 7.60 -60.83
N LEU A 7 -8.74 7.73 -61.55
CA LEU A 7 -7.63 6.80 -61.53
C LEU A 7 -6.52 7.36 -60.62
N LEU A 8 -6.24 6.65 -59.52
CA LEU A 8 -5.04 6.83 -58.69
C LEU A 8 -3.97 5.86 -59.20
N LEU A 9 -2.83 6.40 -59.62
CA LEU A 9 -1.65 5.64 -60.03
C LEU A 9 -0.80 5.24 -58.80
N PRO A 10 -0.29 4.01 -58.72
CA PRO A 10 0.77 3.63 -57.80
C PRO A 10 2.13 3.85 -58.48
N ILE A 11 3.10 4.42 -57.75
CA ILE A 11 4.51 4.44 -58.16
C ILE A 11 5.27 3.54 -57.20
N THR A 12 5.74 2.41 -57.73
CA THR A 12 6.84 1.61 -57.18
C THR A 12 8.17 2.27 -57.55
N ILE A 13 9.04 2.53 -56.57
CA ILE A 13 10.48 2.67 -56.80
C ILE A 13 11.20 1.79 -55.77
N SER A 14 11.79 0.72 -56.28
CA SER A 14 12.85 -0.04 -55.65
C SER A 14 14.17 0.72 -55.77
N THR A 15 14.87 0.96 -54.67
CA THR A 15 16.32 1.14 -54.69
C THR A 15 16.93 0.50 -53.44
N LEU A 16 17.75 -0.52 -53.69
CA LEU A 16 18.77 -1.08 -52.81
C LEU A 16 19.39 -0.02 -51.90
N SER A 17 19.35 -0.23 -50.59
CA SER A 17 20.31 0.38 -49.68
C SER A 17 21.55 -0.51 -49.61
N VAL A 18 22.63 0.03 -50.17
CA VAL A 18 24.00 -0.46 -50.07
C VAL A 18 24.35 -0.66 -48.59
N LEU A 19 24.73 -1.90 -48.26
CA LEU A 19 25.49 -2.24 -47.06
C LEU A 19 26.80 -1.44 -47.08
N ILE A 20 26.85 -0.34 -46.33
CA ILE A 20 28.12 0.25 -45.91
C ILE A 20 28.46 -0.39 -44.57
N SER A 21 29.28 -1.44 -44.65
CA SER A 21 30.16 -1.82 -43.54
C SER A 21 31.18 -0.69 -43.34
N SER A 22 30.91 0.21 -42.41
CA SER A 22 31.93 1.10 -41.85
C SER A 22 32.17 0.69 -40.41
N SER A 23 33.29 0.01 -40.18
CA SER A 23 33.92 -0.07 -38.86
C SER A 23 34.30 1.36 -38.44
N CYS A 24 33.58 1.91 -37.47
CA CYS A 24 34.03 3.07 -36.72
C CYS A 24 34.11 2.67 -35.25
N ASN A 25 35.32 2.29 -34.84
CA ASN A 25 35.75 2.28 -33.45
C ASN A 25 35.71 3.72 -32.93
N ASN A 26 34.60 4.09 -32.29
CA ASN A 26 34.54 5.06 -31.21
C ASN A 26 33.22 4.78 -30.49
N GLU A 27 33.27 3.84 -29.54
CA GLU A 27 32.17 3.67 -28.61
C GLU A 27 32.09 4.97 -27.78
N ASP A 28 31.01 5.74 -27.96
CA ASP A 28 30.63 6.81 -27.03
C ASP A 28 30.64 6.20 -25.61
N ASP A 29 31.64 6.52 -24.80
CA ASP A 29 31.73 6.03 -23.43
C ASP A 29 30.73 6.78 -22.55
N ILE A 30 29.47 6.35 -22.63
CA ILE A 30 28.36 6.96 -21.91
C ILE A 30 28.43 6.80 -20.39
N PHE A 31 29.31 5.90 -19.91
CA PHE A 31 29.55 5.66 -18.48
C PHE A 31 30.74 6.47 -17.94
N ASN A 32 31.45 7.22 -18.80
CA ASN A 32 32.66 7.97 -18.45
C ASN A 32 33.72 7.11 -17.75
N LEU A 33 33.93 5.89 -18.25
CA LEU A 33 34.96 4.98 -17.76
C LEU A 33 36.34 5.59 -18.06
N LYS A 34 37.13 5.86 -17.02
CA LYS A 34 38.48 6.42 -17.21
C LYS A 34 39.36 5.41 -17.94
N ALA A 35 40.02 5.85 -19.01
CA ALA A 35 41.04 5.06 -19.67
C ALA A 35 42.08 4.58 -18.64
N ASN A 36 42.44 3.29 -18.70
CA ASN A 36 43.40 2.63 -17.81
C ASN A 36 42.96 2.42 -16.35
N THR A 37 41.66 2.50 -16.04
CA THR A 37 41.13 2.08 -14.71
C THR A 37 40.49 0.70 -14.77
N GLU A 38 40.63 -0.07 -13.70
CA GLU A 38 39.90 -1.32 -13.52
C GLU A 38 38.40 -1.04 -13.41
N VAL A 39 37.64 -1.43 -14.44
CA VAL A 39 36.19 -1.21 -14.46
C VAL A 39 35.51 -2.20 -13.53
N LYS A 40 34.76 -1.68 -12.57
CA LYS A 40 33.97 -2.45 -11.61
C LYS A 40 32.54 -2.60 -12.11
N ALA A 41 31.86 -3.62 -11.62
CA ALA A 41 30.43 -3.80 -11.87
C ALA A 41 29.61 -2.55 -11.47
N SER A 42 29.99 -1.87 -10.39
CA SER A 42 29.36 -0.64 -9.90
C SER A 42 29.46 0.55 -10.86
N ASP A 43 30.44 0.54 -11.76
CA ASP A 43 30.67 1.64 -12.69
C ASP A 43 29.64 1.62 -13.83
N ILE A 44 29.09 0.44 -14.14
CA ILE A 44 28.07 0.23 -15.18
C ILE A 44 26.69 -0.03 -14.57
N PHE A 45 26.62 -0.82 -13.50
CA PHE A 45 25.39 -1.19 -12.80
C PHE A 45 25.38 -0.55 -11.43
N TYR A 46 24.39 0.30 -11.15
CA TYR A 46 24.35 1.06 -9.90
C TYR A 46 24.41 0.12 -8.67
N LYS A 47 25.37 0.37 -7.77
CA LYS A 47 25.58 -0.36 -6.49
C LYS A 47 25.64 -1.89 -6.61
N THR A 48 26.05 -2.43 -7.75
CA THR A 48 26.10 -3.88 -7.99
C THR A 48 27.51 -4.42 -7.90
N PHE A 49 27.67 -5.58 -7.28
CA PHE A 49 28.95 -6.29 -7.18
C PHE A 49 29.13 -7.34 -8.28
N LEU A 50 30.37 -7.66 -8.63
CA LEU A 50 30.68 -8.67 -9.66
C LEU A 50 30.08 -10.04 -9.33
N SER A 51 30.11 -10.47 -8.07
CA SER A 51 29.54 -11.74 -7.64
C SER A 51 28.03 -11.81 -7.88
N GLN A 52 27.31 -10.70 -7.69
CA GLN A 52 25.87 -10.62 -7.99
C GLN A 52 25.63 -10.67 -9.49
N LEU A 53 26.43 -9.95 -10.28
CA LEU A 53 26.31 -9.96 -11.74
C LEU A 53 26.49 -11.38 -12.31
N LYS A 54 27.46 -12.14 -11.77
CA LYS A 54 27.72 -13.54 -12.14
C LYS A 54 26.61 -14.51 -11.78
N ALA A 55 25.65 -14.13 -10.93
CA ALA A 55 24.50 -14.97 -10.58
C ALA A 55 23.34 -14.85 -11.59
N TYR A 56 23.34 -13.84 -12.48
CA TYR A 56 22.24 -13.63 -13.42
C TYR A 56 22.29 -14.53 -14.65
N THR A 57 21.14 -15.01 -15.10
CA THR A 57 20.95 -15.41 -16.50
C THR A 57 20.61 -14.18 -17.36
N LEU A 58 20.73 -14.30 -18.69
CA LEU A 58 20.33 -13.23 -19.60
C LEU A 58 18.88 -12.76 -19.35
N GLU A 59 17.96 -13.70 -19.16
CA GLU A 59 16.54 -13.43 -18.92
C GLU A 59 16.31 -12.73 -17.57
N SER A 60 16.95 -13.20 -16.49
CA SER A 60 16.80 -12.57 -15.17
C SER A 60 17.43 -11.17 -15.12
N LEU A 61 18.56 -10.95 -15.79
CA LEU A 61 19.18 -9.63 -15.91
C LEU A 61 18.27 -8.65 -16.66
N LEU A 62 17.70 -9.08 -17.80
CA LEU A 62 16.77 -8.27 -18.57
C LEU A 62 15.55 -7.88 -17.73
N ASN A 63 14.95 -8.84 -17.04
CA ASN A 63 13.76 -8.62 -16.22
C ASN A 63 14.03 -7.60 -15.11
N ASP A 64 15.18 -7.69 -14.43
CA ASP A 64 15.54 -6.74 -13.37
C ASP A 64 15.83 -5.35 -13.90
N LEU A 65 16.42 -5.23 -15.09
CA LEU A 65 16.61 -3.94 -15.77
C LEU A 65 15.30 -3.30 -16.20
N GLN A 66 14.39 -4.07 -16.81
CA GLN A 66 13.08 -3.57 -17.28
C GLN A 66 12.18 -3.11 -16.11
N ASN A 67 12.23 -3.82 -14.99
CA ASN A 67 11.47 -3.47 -13.79
C ASN A 67 12.17 -2.42 -12.92
N GLY A 68 13.38 -1.97 -13.29
CA GLY A 68 14.15 -0.99 -12.52
C GLY A 68 14.63 -1.50 -11.15
N ILE A 69 14.66 -2.82 -10.95
CA ILE A 69 15.24 -3.48 -9.77
C ILE A 69 16.76 -3.32 -9.83
N LEU A 70 17.32 -3.51 -11.02
CA LEU A 70 18.69 -3.16 -11.38
C LEU A 70 18.65 -1.94 -12.30
N THR A 71 19.57 -1.00 -12.11
CA THR A 71 19.68 0.18 -12.98
C THR A 71 21.11 0.35 -13.47
N LEU A 72 21.23 0.92 -14.66
CA LEU A 72 22.53 1.34 -15.19
C LEU A 72 22.98 2.61 -14.46
N ASN A 73 24.28 2.73 -14.17
CA ASN A 73 24.90 3.87 -13.51
C ASN A 73 25.05 5.05 -14.49
N LEU A 74 23.91 5.57 -14.94
CA LEU A 74 23.81 6.68 -15.88
C LEU A 74 23.08 7.86 -15.22
N PRO A 75 23.44 9.12 -15.54
CA PRO A 75 22.79 10.29 -14.95
C PRO A 75 21.29 10.39 -15.26
N ASN A 76 20.88 9.94 -16.45
CA ASN A 76 19.49 9.95 -16.89
C ASN A 76 18.95 8.52 -17.00
N LYS A 77 17.62 8.39 -16.90
CA LYS A 77 16.92 7.12 -17.07
C LYS A 77 17.14 6.56 -18.50
N VAL A 78 17.28 5.24 -18.57
CA VAL A 78 17.29 4.47 -19.82
C VAL A 78 15.87 4.34 -20.34
N ASP A 79 15.68 4.56 -21.65
CA ASP A 79 14.36 4.63 -22.26
C ASP A 79 13.74 3.23 -22.44
N GLU A 80 14.57 2.23 -22.76
CA GLU A 80 14.11 0.90 -23.15
C GLU A 80 15.23 -0.14 -22.97
N PHE A 81 14.86 -1.38 -22.61
CA PHE A 81 15.72 -2.57 -22.65
C PHE A 81 15.03 -3.68 -23.45
N LYS A 82 15.76 -4.36 -24.33
CA LYS A 82 15.26 -5.45 -25.18
C LYS A 82 16.36 -6.44 -25.55
N LEU A 83 16.01 -7.68 -25.80
CA LEU A 83 16.97 -8.67 -26.29
C LEU A 83 17.37 -8.40 -27.74
N SER A 84 18.61 -8.72 -28.08
CA SER A 84 19.05 -8.84 -29.48
C SER A 84 18.25 -9.96 -30.19
N ASN A 85 18.16 -9.89 -31.53
CA ASN A 85 17.43 -10.88 -32.33
C ASN A 85 17.94 -12.32 -32.13
N ASN A 86 19.24 -12.46 -31.90
CA ASN A 86 19.94 -13.72 -31.62
C ASN A 86 19.95 -14.10 -30.13
N LYS A 87 19.33 -13.29 -29.24
CA LYS A 87 19.22 -13.53 -27.80
C LYS A 87 20.56 -13.77 -27.10
N ASP A 88 21.58 -13.02 -27.48
CA ASP A 88 22.92 -13.10 -26.90
C ASP A 88 23.39 -11.78 -26.25
N ASP A 89 22.52 -10.76 -26.27
CA ASP A 89 22.78 -9.41 -25.77
C ASP A 89 21.47 -8.75 -25.31
N ILE A 90 21.61 -7.72 -24.45
CA ILE A 90 20.56 -6.79 -24.07
C ILE A 90 20.89 -5.45 -24.72
N ILE A 91 20.05 -5.03 -25.67
CA ILE A 91 20.13 -3.70 -26.28
C ILE A 91 19.35 -2.72 -25.42
N PHE A 92 19.97 -1.60 -25.08
CA PHE A 92 19.32 -0.52 -24.34
C PHE A 92 19.37 0.80 -25.09
N LYS A 93 18.31 1.59 -24.94
CA LYS A 93 18.19 2.91 -25.59
C LYS A 93 18.42 4.03 -24.58
N TYR A 94 19.38 4.89 -24.87
CA TYR A 94 19.75 6.03 -24.01
C TYR A 94 19.96 7.27 -24.86
N LYS A 95 19.27 8.38 -24.54
CA LYS A 95 19.33 9.64 -25.30
C LYS A 95 19.11 9.41 -26.81
N SER A 96 18.10 8.60 -27.15
CA SER A 96 17.75 8.22 -28.53
C SER A 96 18.78 7.38 -29.30
N LYS A 97 19.90 6.99 -28.70
CA LYS A 97 20.88 6.05 -29.29
C LYS A 97 20.72 4.66 -28.67
N SER A 98 21.01 3.61 -29.45
CA SER A 98 20.98 2.22 -28.99
C SER A 98 22.39 1.74 -28.67
N TYR A 99 22.53 0.99 -27.58
CA TYR A 99 23.80 0.50 -27.06
C TYR A 99 23.71 -0.99 -26.75
N SER A 100 24.83 -1.70 -26.90
CA SER A 100 24.99 -3.10 -26.53
C SER A 100 25.42 -3.19 -25.06
N LEU A 101 24.63 -3.87 -24.22
CA LEU A 101 25.03 -4.12 -22.84
C LEU A 101 26.19 -5.11 -22.76
N LYS A 102 26.23 -6.10 -23.66
CA LYS A 102 27.34 -7.05 -23.79
C LYS A 102 28.68 -6.34 -23.99
N ASN A 103 28.76 -5.42 -24.93
CA ASN A 103 29.99 -4.68 -25.20
C ASN A 103 30.46 -3.88 -23.98
N VAL A 104 29.52 -3.22 -23.29
CA VAL A 104 29.86 -2.40 -22.13
C VAL A 104 30.21 -3.25 -20.91
N ALA A 105 29.41 -4.27 -20.60
CA ALA A 105 29.61 -5.13 -19.45
C ALA A 105 30.89 -5.98 -19.56
N ASN A 106 31.31 -6.36 -20.77
CA ASN A 106 32.59 -7.05 -21.00
C ASN A 106 33.83 -6.20 -20.65
N LYS A 107 33.66 -4.88 -20.42
CA LYS A 107 34.73 -4.05 -19.89
C LYS A 107 35.00 -4.30 -18.40
N ILE A 108 34.04 -4.89 -17.67
CA ILE A 108 34.16 -5.18 -16.24
C ILE A 108 35.25 -6.23 -16.01
N ASN A 109 36.21 -5.90 -15.15
CA ASN A 109 37.31 -6.80 -14.83
C ASN A 109 36.78 -8.12 -14.23
N GLY A 110 37.19 -9.24 -14.84
CA GLY A 110 36.83 -10.59 -14.37
C GLY A 110 35.38 -11.00 -14.67
N PHE A 111 34.67 -10.30 -15.56
CA PHE A 111 33.36 -10.67 -16.05
C PHE A 111 33.40 -11.00 -17.55
N ASP A 112 32.73 -12.08 -17.95
CA ASP A 112 32.46 -12.39 -19.35
C ASP A 112 30.95 -12.52 -19.53
N PHE A 113 30.35 -11.68 -20.37
CA PHE A 113 28.92 -11.70 -20.64
C PHE A 113 28.45 -13.04 -21.23
N HIS A 114 29.34 -13.85 -21.83
CA HIS A 114 28.96 -15.21 -22.26
C HIS A 114 28.67 -16.15 -21.08
N GLU A 115 29.15 -15.85 -19.85
CA GLU A 115 28.82 -16.64 -18.66
C GLU A 115 27.31 -16.59 -18.36
N ILE A 116 26.67 -15.43 -18.54
CA ILE A 116 25.23 -15.26 -18.22
C ILE A 116 24.31 -15.89 -19.28
N LEU A 117 24.85 -16.24 -20.45
CA LEU A 117 24.14 -17.01 -21.48
C LEU A 117 24.03 -18.49 -21.11
N ARG A 118 24.92 -19.00 -20.24
CA ARG A 118 24.94 -20.41 -19.86
C ARG A 118 23.99 -20.65 -18.69
N PRO A 119 23.11 -21.66 -18.75
CA PRO A 119 22.24 -22.00 -17.65
C PRO A 119 23.03 -22.52 -16.44
N PHE A 120 22.37 -22.61 -15.29
CA PHE A 120 22.92 -23.31 -14.14
C PHE A 120 22.72 -24.82 -14.23
N THR A 121 23.66 -25.57 -13.67
CA THR A 121 23.62 -27.03 -13.52
C THR A 121 24.21 -27.41 -12.16
N TYR A 122 24.34 -28.70 -11.87
CA TYR A 122 24.92 -29.19 -10.62
C TYR A 122 26.00 -30.24 -10.86
N GLU A 123 26.96 -30.30 -9.95
CA GLU A 123 27.98 -31.34 -9.88
C GLU A 123 28.04 -31.91 -8.46
N LYS A 124 28.63 -33.10 -8.29
CA LYS A 124 28.82 -33.71 -6.97
C LYS A 124 30.27 -33.52 -6.51
N GLU A 125 30.45 -32.85 -5.38
CA GLU A 125 31.74 -32.58 -4.74
C GLU A 125 31.70 -32.97 -3.26
N ASP A 126 32.62 -33.83 -2.84
CA ASP A 126 32.70 -34.39 -1.48
C ASP A 126 31.34 -34.90 -0.97
N GLY A 127 30.63 -35.65 -1.81
CA GLY A 127 29.33 -36.23 -1.45
C GLY A 127 28.14 -35.27 -1.54
N LYS A 128 28.35 -33.96 -1.71
CA LYS A 128 27.31 -32.94 -1.79
C LYS A 128 27.15 -32.38 -3.20
N PHE A 129 25.96 -31.88 -3.52
CA PHE A 129 25.70 -31.17 -4.76
C PHE A 129 26.17 -29.71 -4.67
N ILE A 130 26.77 -29.19 -5.73
CA ILE A 130 27.14 -27.78 -5.86
C ILE A 130 26.56 -27.23 -7.16
N VAL A 131 25.94 -26.05 -7.10
CA VAL A 131 25.39 -25.39 -8.28
C VAL A 131 26.47 -24.56 -8.98
N LYS A 132 26.65 -24.81 -10.28
CA LYS A 132 27.65 -24.18 -11.13
C LYS A 132 27.05 -23.76 -12.48
N ARG A 133 27.76 -22.92 -13.22
CA ARG A 133 27.44 -22.66 -14.63
C ARG A 133 27.69 -23.91 -15.46
N ALA A 134 26.84 -24.15 -16.44
CA ALA A 134 27.07 -25.18 -17.42
C ALA A 134 28.26 -24.83 -18.33
N LYS A 135 28.80 -25.82 -19.04
CA LYS A 135 29.94 -25.62 -19.94
C LYS A 135 29.49 -24.93 -21.23
N ASN A 136 28.34 -25.33 -21.76
CA ASN A 136 27.74 -24.77 -22.96
C ASN A 136 26.36 -24.14 -22.70
N ILE A 137 25.93 -23.27 -23.60
CA ILE A 137 24.63 -22.56 -23.53
C ILE A 137 23.44 -23.54 -23.58
N ASN A 138 23.57 -24.63 -24.34
CA ASN A 138 22.49 -25.60 -24.54
C ASN A 138 22.61 -26.84 -23.65
N ASP A 139 23.54 -26.85 -22.70
CA ASP A 139 23.66 -27.93 -21.74
C ASP A 139 22.37 -28.02 -20.93
N LYS A 140 21.86 -29.25 -20.79
CA LYS A 140 20.61 -29.52 -20.08
C LYS A 140 20.90 -29.81 -18.62
N THR A 141 20.03 -29.31 -17.76
CA THR A 141 20.02 -29.70 -16.34
C THR A 141 19.14 -30.94 -16.21
N ASP A 142 19.66 -32.00 -15.57
CA ASP A 142 18.87 -33.20 -15.30
C ASP A 142 17.70 -32.84 -14.37
N ILE A 143 16.47 -33.12 -14.83
CA ILE A 143 15.22 -32.80 -14.13
C ILE A 143 15.03 -33.63 -12.85
N ASP A 144 15.63 -34.81 -12.77
CA ASP A 144 15.48 -35.72 -11.62
C ASP A 144 16.04 -35.13 -10.32
N ILE A 145 16.98 -34.19 -10.41
CA ILE A 145 17.56 -33.51 -9.24
C ILE A 145 16.50 -32.82 -8.39
N LEU A 146 15.47 -32.25 -9.03
CA LEU A 146 14.38 -31.52 -8.38
C LEU A 146 13.60 -32.40 -7.39
N PHE A 147 13.61 -33.71 -7.59
CA PHE A 147 12.84 -34.67 -6.82
C PHE A 147 13.71 -35.56 -5.92
N LYS A 148 15.04 -35.47 -6.04
CA LYS A 148 15.99 -36.45 -5.50
C LYS A 148 15.83 -36.68 -4.00
N LEU A 149 15.78 -35.60 -3.21
CA LEU A 149 15.69 -35.71 -1.75
C LEU A 149 14.32 -36.21 -1.29
N LYS A 150 13.27 -35.83 -2.02
CA LYS A 150 11.89 -36.23 -1.74
C LYS A 150 11.67 -37.71 -2.00
N THR A 151 12.14 -38.22 -3.13
CA THR A 151 12.00 -39.65 -3.47
C THR A 151 12.82 -40.56 -2.56
N ASP A 152 13.97 -40.09 -2.09
CA ASP A 152 14.82 -40.82 -1.14
C ASP A 152 14.27 -40.75 0.31
N LYS A 153 13.13 -40.07 0.56
CA LYS A 153 12.50 -39.87 1.89
C LYS A 153 13.45 -39.33 2.97
N LYS A 154 14.40 -38.49 2.56
CA LYS A 154 15.52 -38.06 3.40
C LYS A 154 15.19 -36.93 4.38
N LEU A 155 14.03 -36.29 4.27
CA LEU A 155 13.70 -35.06 4.99
C LEU A 155 12.25 -35.07 5.50
N ASN A 156 12.05 -34.51 6.70
CA ASN A 156 10.74 -34.18 7.24
C ASN A 156 10.45 -32.68 7.04
N TYR A 157 9.22 -32.34 6.64
CA TYR A 157 8.88 -31.06 6.02
C TYR A 157 8.06 -30.14 6.94
N SER A 158 8.37 -30.10 8.24
CA SER A 158 7.59 -29.35 9.22
C SER A 158 7.92 -27.86 9.28
N ASN A 159 9.17 -27.45 9.06
CA ASN A 159 9.62 -26.05 9.16
C ASN A 159 10.64 -25.69 8.06
N PHE A 160 10.41 -24.60 7.32
CA PHE A 160 11.29 -24.15 6.22
C PHE A 160 12.74 -23.88 6.66
N PHE A 161 12.98 -23.23 7.81
CA PHE A 161 14.33 -22.85 8.23
C PHE A 161 15.14 -24.07 8.66
N GLU A 162 14.50 -24.99 9.37
CA GLU A 162 15.08 -26.29 9.72
C GLU A 162 15.39 -27.09 8.44
N TYR A 163 14.43 -27.13 7.52
CA TYR A 163 14.57 -27.78 6.21
C TYR A 163 15.75 -27.21 5.40
N LYS A 164 15.87 -25.88 5.32
CA LYS A 164 17.00 -25.19 4.69
C LYS A 164 18.32 -25.64 5.32
N SER A 165 18.41 -25.59 6.65
CA SER A 165 19.63 -25.96 7.39
C SER A 165 20.07 -27.39 7.09
N ILE A 166 19.14 -28.36 7.13
CA ILE A 166 19.44 -29.77 6.87
C ILE A 166 19.89 -29.98 5.41
N ILE A 167 19.28 -29.28 4.44
CA ILE A 167 19.68 -29.34 3.02
C ILE A 167 21.15 -28.94 2.85
N PHE A 168 21.57 -27.80 3.40
CA PHE A 168 22.95 -27.31 3.25
C PHE A 168 23.97 -28.08 4.09
N GLN A 169 23.55 -28.61 5.25
CA GLN A 169 24.45 -29.41 6.08
C GLN A 169 24.76 -30.76 5.43
N ASN A 170 23.80 -31.37 4.71
CA ASN A 170 23.93 -32.77 4.30
C ASN A 170 23.99 -32.99 2.80
N TYR A 171 23.36 -32.14 1.98
CA TYR A 171 23.10 -32.46 0.57
C TYR A 171 23.65 -31.44 -0.42
N TYR A 172 23.71 -30.15 -0.05
CA TYR A 172 24.18 -29.10 -0.94
C TYR A 172 25.29 -28.27 -0.31
N LYS A 173 26.21 -27.77 -1.13
CA LYS A 173 27.20 -26.75 -0.77
C LYS A 173 26.82 -25.42 -1.41
N LYS A 174 27.27 -24.31 -0.80
CA LYS A 174 27.11 -22.98 -1.37
C LYS A 174 27.81 -22.90 -2.73
N GLY A 175 27.06 -22.53 -3.76
CA GLY A 175 27.54 -22.41 -5.14
C GLY A 175 27.63 -20.96 -5.61
N LEU A 176 27.53 -20.77 -6.93
CA LEU A 176 27.55 -19.44 -7.56
C LEU A 176 26.25 -18.65 -7.38
N ILE A 177 25.11 -19.34 -7.29
CA ILE A 177 23.81 -18.71 -7.07
C ILE A 177 23.48 -18.61 -5.59
N ASP A 178 22.48 -17.78 -5.30
CA ASP A 178 21.94 -17.63 -3.96
C ASP A 178 21.39 -18.96 -3.42
N GLU A 179 21.44 -19.07 -2.09
CA GLU A 179 21.00 -20.24 -1.35
C GLU A 179 19.51 -20.54 -1.56
N LEU A 180 18.71 -19.57 -2.02
CA LEU A 180 17.28 -19.72 -2.28
C LEU A 180 16.98 -20.44 -3.61
N SER A 181 17.96 -20.62 -4.48
CA SER A 181 17.75 -21.10 -5.85
C SER A 181 18.25 -22.52 -6.09
N ILE A 182 18.49 -23.31 -5.04
CA ILE A 182 18.90 -24.72 -5.16
C ILE A 182 17.85 -25.55 -5.92
N PRO A 183 18.25 -26.48 -6.81
CA PRO A 183 17.31 -27.26 -7.60
C PRO A 183 16.72 -28.44 -6.79
N ASP A 184 15.94 -28.12 -5.76
CA ASP A 184 15.06 -29.01 -5.01
C ASP A 184 13.66 -28.40 -5.02
N LEU A 185 12.69 -29.04 -5.67
CA LEU A 185 11.40 -28.41 -5.99
C LEU A 185 10.59 -28.04 -4.76
N GLN A 186 10.67 -28.84 -3.69
CA GLN A 186 10.01 -28.54 -2.42
C GLN A 186 10.64 -27.34 -1.71
N TYR A 187 11.97 -27.22 -1.77
CA TYR A 187 12.71 -26.07 -1.26
C TYR A 187 12.37 -24.80 -2.03
N MET A 188 12.45 -24.83 -3.36
CA MET A 188 12.16 -23.69 -4.22
C MET A 188 10.72 -23.22 -4.03
N LEU A 189 9.74 -24.15 -4.03
CA LEU A 189 8.34 -23.84 -3.76
C LEU A 189 8.15 -23.07 -2.44
N GLN A 190 8.73 -23.60 -1.35
CA GLN A 190 8.57 -22.99 -0.02
C GLN A 190 9.35 -21.67 0.09
N SER A 191 10.54 -21.60 -0.52
CA SER A 191 11.37 -20.39 -0.60
C SER A 191 10.64 -19.27 -1.34
N ALA A 192 10.07 -19.58 -2.50
CA ALA A 192 9.26 -18.67 -3.29
C ALA A 192 8.01 -18.18 -2.54
N PHE A 193 7.48 -18.98 -1.61
CA PHE A 193 6.29 -18.59 -0.84
C PHE A 193 6.59 -17.79 0.44
N VAL A 194 7.72 -18.06 1.10
CA VAL A 194 8.08 -17.40 2.37
C VAL A 194 8.77 -16.06 2.15
N ASN A 195 9.64 -15.95 1.14
CA ASN A 195 10.47 -14.77 0.94
C ASN A 195 9.74 -13.73 0.08
N SER A 196 9.83 -12.44 0.41
CA SER A 196 9.33 -11.37 -0.47
C SER A 196 10.20 -11.24 -1.73
N SER A 197 9.60 -10.85 -2.85
CA SER A 197 10.33 -10.53 -4.09
C SER A 197 9.87 -9.20 -4.67
N THR A 198 10.82 -8.36 -5.06
CA THR A 198 10.56 -7.08 -5.74
C THR A 198 10.01 -7.29 -7.16
N GLN A 199 10.29 -8.43 -7.79
CA GLN A 199 9.69 -8.83 -9.09
C GLN A 199 8.22 -9.23 -8.96
N PHE A 200 7.81 -9.65 -7.76
CA PHE A 200 6.44 -10.11 -7.46
C PHE A 200 5.87 -9.34 -6.27
N PRO A 201 5.76 -8.00 -6.35
CA PRO A 201 5.41 -7.17 -5.21
C PRO A 201 4.00 -7.44 -4.67
N MET A 202 3.11 -7.96 -5.52
CA MET A 202 1.72 -8.30 -5.20
C MET A 202 1.56 -9.65 -4.49
N GLN A 203 2.61 -10.49 -4.45
CA GLN A 203 2.56 -11.79 -3.78
C GLN A 203 2.51 -11.61 -2.26
N VAL A 204 1.53 -12.21 -1.61
CA VAL A 204 1.47 -12.25 -0.14
C VAL A 204 2.34 -13.40 0.36
N THR A 205 3.26 -13.10 1.27
CA THR A 205 4.14 -14.11 1.88
C THR A 205 3.36 -15.02 2.82
N SER A 206 3.86 -16.24 3.02
CA SER A 206 3.19 -17.27 3.84
C SER A 206 2.77 -16.76 5.23
N ASN A 207 3.64 -16.03 5.92
CA ASN A 207 3.38 -15.50 7.27
C ASN A 207 2.34 -14.37 7.32
N ASN A 208 1.92 -13.84 6.18
CA ASN A 208 0.91 -12.78 6.05
C ASN A 208 -0.40 -13.28 5.41
N THR A 209 -0.50 -14.56 5.02
CA THR A 209 -1.73 -15.15 4.50
C THR A 209 -2.10 -16.43 5.25
N ARG A 210 -3.39 -16.66 5.49
CA ARG A 210 -3.86 -17.93 6.07
C ARG A 210 -3.95 -19.02 5.00
N SER A 211 -3.79 -20.27 5.41
CA SER A 211 -3.91 -21.44 4.52
C SER A 211 -5.24 -21.44 3.77
N LYS A 212 -6.35 -21.22 4.47
CA LYS A 212 -7.70 -21.10 3.88
C LYS A 212 -7.80 -19.96 2.86
N ALA A 213 -7.15 -18.83 3.12
CA ALA A 213 -7.21 -17.67 2.24
C ALA A 213 -6.44 -17.91 0.94
N PHE A 214 -5.20 -18.41 1.05
CA PHE A 214 -4.41 -18.81 -0.11
C PHE A 214 -5.11 -19.91 -0.93
N PHE A 215 -5.66 -20.93 -0.26
CA PHE A 215 -6.40 -22.01 -0.91
C PHE A 215 -7.59 -21.50 -1.76
N LYS A 216 -8.28 -20.45 -1.31
CA LYS A 216 -9.40 -19.84 -2.03
C LYS A 216 -8.96 -18.80 -3.08
N SER A 217 -7.75 -18.27 -2.98
CA SER A 217 -7.23 -17.20 -3.85
C SER A 217 -6.49 -17.76 -5.07
N LYS A 218 -7.20 -17.91 -6.20
CA LYS A 218 -6.58 -18.31 -7.48
C LYS A 218 -5.48 -17.34 -7.91
N PHE A 219 -5.70 -16.05 -7.72
CA PHE A 219 -4.73 -15.00 -8.06
C PHE A 219 -3.38 -15.19 -7.34
N GLN A 220 -3.40 -15.47 -6.03
CA GLN A 220 -2.15 -15.71 -5.28
C GLN A 220 -1.49 -17.04 -5.65
N GLN A 221 -2.28 -18.06 -6.02
CA GLN A 221 -1.75 -19.32 -6.55
C GLN A 221 -1.02 -19.09 -7.88
N GLU A 222 -1.61 -18.35 -8.81
CA GLU A 222 -1.04 -18.02 -10.12
C GLU A 222 0.24 -17.17 -10.01
N ILE A 223 0.28 -16.21 -9.08
CA ILE A 223 1.52 -15.46 -8.82
C ILE A 223 2.63 -16.39 -8.32
N LEU A 224 2.33 -17.31 -7.40
CA LEU A 224 3.32 -18.26 -6.91
C LEU A 224 3.77 -19.25 -8.00
N GLU A 225 2.87 -19.73 -8.86
CA GLU A 225 3.21 -20.52 -10.06
C GLU A 225 4.19 -19.75 -10.97
N LYS A 226 3.89 -18.49 -11.27
CA LYS A 226 4.74 -17.63 -12.11
C LYS A 226 6.11 -17.38 -11.49
N ARG A 227 6.15 -17.13 -10.18
CA ARG A 227 7.40 -16.95 -9.46
C ARG A 227 8.26 -18.20 -9.47
N LEU A 228 7.69 -19.35 -9.12
CA LEU A 228 8.42 -20.61 -9.14
C LEU A 228 8.91 -20.95 -10.55
N SER A 229 8.11 -20.61 -11.58
CA SER A 229 8.53 -20.75 -12.99
C SER A 229 9.78 -19.92 -13.28
N ASN A 230 9.80 -18.64 -12.91
CA ASN A 230 10.96 -17.78 -13.10
C ASN A 230 12.20 -18.29 -12.34
N GLU A 231 12.03 -18.77 -11.11
CA GLU A 231 13.14 -19.34 -10.33
C GLU A 231 13.69 -20.63 -10.97
N LEU A 232 12.84 -21.46 -11.60
CA LEU A 232 13.26 -22.67 -12.30
C LEU A 232 13.90 -22.39 -13.67
N LYS A 233 13.52 -21.31 -14.37
CA LYS A 233 14.06 -20.93 -15.69
C LYS A 233 15.55 -20.59 -15.70
N ILE A 234 16.17 -20.36 -14.54
CA ILE A 234 17.63 -20.20 -14.46
C ILE A 234 18.37 -21.50 -14.83
N TYR A 235 17.66 -22.62 -14.78
CA TYR A 235 18.09 -23.94 -15.22
C TYR A 235 17.53 -24.25 -16.61
N ASN A 236 18.23 -25.08 -17.37
CA ASN A 236 17.78 -25.53 -18.68
C ASN A 236 17.21 -26.96 -18.58
N PHE A 237 16.11 -27.10 -17.84
CA PHE A 237 15.44 -28.40 -17.68
C PHE A 237 14.78 -28.82 -18.99
N ALA A 238 15.11 -30.03 -19.44
CA ALA A 238 14.49 -30.63 -20.62
C ALA A 238 14.40 -32.15 -20.49
N SER A 239 13.28 -32.71 -20.92
CA SER A 239 12.99 -34.15 -20.88
C SER A 239 12.19 -34.54 -22.13
N ASN A 240 12.50 -35.69 -22.74
CA ASN A 240 11.78 -36.20 -23.93
C ASN A 240 11.62 -35.18 -25.09
N GLY A 241 12.62 -34.31 -25.30
CA GLY A 241 12.57 -33.27 -26.34
C GLY A 241 11.73 -32.03 -25.98
N ILE A 242 11.12 -32.01 -24.79
CA ILE A 242 10.32 -30.92 -24.25
C ILE A 242 11.21 -30.04 -23.36
N ILE A 243 11.08 -28.72 -23.48
CA ILE A 243 11.84 -27.73 -22.70
C ILE A 243 10.89 -27.05 -21.72
N PHE A 244 11.35 -26.86 -20.49
CA PHE A 244 10.57 -26.25 -19.43
C PHE A 244 10.20 -24.79 -19.77
N ASP A 245 8.95 -24.43 -19.54
CA ASP A 245 8.47 -23.05 -19.62
C ASP A 245 7.75 -22.60 -18.34
N HIS A 246 6.81 -23.38 -17.82
CA HIS A 246 6.03 -22.92 -16.67
C HIS A 246 5.56 -24.05 -15.75
N VAL A 247 5.17 -23.64 -14.55
CA VAL A 247 4.67 -24.50 -13.48
C VAL A 247 3.15 -24.49 -13.45
N LYS A 248 2.55 -25.64 -13.12
CA LYS A 248 1.14 -25.75 -12.75
C LYS A 248 0.94 -26.45 -11.41
N PHE A 249 0.13 -25.88 -10.54
CA PHE A 249 -0.34 -26.52 -9.32
C PHE A 249 -1.64 -27.29 -9.58
N ASN A 250 -1.68 -28.53 -9.10
CA ASN A 250 -2.80 -29.44 -9.25
C ASN A 250 -3.20 -30.03 -7.90
N ASN A 251 -4.45 -30.49 -7.77
CA ASN A 251 -4.97 -31.24 -6.62
C ASN A 251 -4.71 -30.58 -5.26
N LEU A 252 -4.85 -29.26 -5.16
CA LEU A 252 -4.67 -28.56 -3.90
C LEU A 252 -5.66 -29.09 -2.85
N LYS A 253 -5.16 -29.40 -1.66
CA LYS A 253 -5.93 -29.82 -0.50
C LYS A 253 -5.43 -29.11 0.74
N ILE A 254 -6.34 -28.72 1.61
CA ILE A 254 -6.01 -28.17 2.92
C ILE A 254 -6.04 -29.29 3.97
N ASP A 255 -4.99 -29.36 4.78
CA ASP A 255 -4.86 -30.28 5.91
C ASP A 255 -4.32 -29.47 7.11
N ASN A 256 -5.23 -29.07 8.01
CA ASN A 256 -4.97 -28.08 9.06
C ASN A 256 -4.37 -26.78 8.49
N ASP A 257 -3.18 -26.37 8.97
CA ASP A 257 -2.45 -25.19 8.53
C ASP A 257 -1.44 -25.50 7.39
N THR A 258 -1.59 -26.64 6.71
CA THR A 258 -0.74 -27.04 5.58
C THR A 258 -1.58 -27.17 4.32
N ILE A 259 -1.04 -26.70 3.18
CA ILE A 259 -1.62 -27.00 1.87
C ILE A 259 -0.76 -28.06 1.20
N LYS A 260 -1.41 -29.14 0.79
CA LYS A 260 -0.84 -30.22 -0.02
C LYS A 260 -1.22 -29.98 -1.47
N LEU A 261 -0.29 -30.19 -2.39
CA LEU A 261 -0.52 -29.97 -3.83
C LEU A 261 0.43 -30.83 -4.68
N ASN A 262 0.04 -31.11 -5.92
CA ASN A 262 0.94 -31.67 -6.93
C ASN A 262 1.47 -30.54 -7.82
N ILE A 263 2.69 -30.69 -8.32
CA ILE A 263 3.32 -29.72 -9.24
C ILE A 263 3.60 -30.42 -10.56
N ASP A 264 3.16 -29.81 -11.65
CA ASP A 264 3.57 -30.17 -13.00
C ASP A 264 4.51 -29.12 -13.59
N LEU A 265 5.47 -29.58 -14.40
CA LEU A 265 6.41 -28.74 -15.14
C LEU A 265 6.06 -28.90 -16.62
N LEU A 266 5.66 -27.80 -17.26
CA LEU A 266 5.06 -27.79 -18.60
C LEU A 266 5.93 -26.99 -19.58
N ASP A 267 5.80 -27.31 -20.88
CA ASP A 267 6.29 -26.45 -21.96
C ASP A 267 5.28 -25.37 -22.35
N SER A 268 5.66 -24.52 -23.31
CA SER A 268 4.80 -23.48 -23.88
C SER A 268 3.49 -23.98 -24.51
N ASN A 269 3.35 -25.29 -24.77
CA ASN A 269 2.16 -25.92 -25.33
C ASN A 269 1.36 -26.72 -24.28
N ASN A 270 1.70 -26.59 -22.99
CA ASN A 270 1.12 -27.34 -21.86
C ASN A 270 1.39 -28.86 -21.88
N ASN A 271 2.43 -29.31 -22.57
CA ASN A 271 2.90 -30.69 -22.47
C ASN A 271 3.79 -30.84 -21.23
N SER A 272 3.52 -31.88 -20.44
CA SER A 272 4.29 -32.15 -19.23
C SER A 272 5.66 -32.76 -19.53
N LEU A 273 6.68 -32.24 -18.86
CA LEU A 273 8.03 -32.79 -18.82
C LEU A 273 8.14 -33.99 -17.87
N LEU A 274 7.18 -34.15 -16.96
CA LEU A 274 7.24 -35.10 -15.86
C LEU A 274 6.66 -36.47 -16.24
N SER A 275 7.32 -37.53 -15.78
CA SER A 275 6.75 -38.88 -15.81
C SER A 275 5.63 -39.03 -14.76
N ASP A 276 4.78 -40.05 -14.90
CA ASP A 276 3.69 -40.33 -13.96
C ASP A 276 4.18 -40.54 -12.51
N LYS A 277 5.42 -41.02 -12.35
CA LYS A 277 6.08 -41.14 -11.04
C LYS A 277 6.19 -39.79 -10.34
N TYR A 278 6.55 -38.71 -11.05
CA TYR A 278 6.78 -37.40 -10.46
C TYR A 278 5.52 -36.55 -10.39
N LYS A 279 4.61 -36.67 -11.36
CA LYS A 279 3.32 -35.95 -11.37
C LYS A 279 2.49 -36.19 -10.11
N ASN A 280 2.55 -37.40 -9.57
CA ASN A 280 1.78 -37.80 -8.39
C ASN A 280 2.47 -37.47 -7.05
N LEU A 281 3.68 -36.89 -7.07
CA LEU A 281 4.36 -36.49 -5.84
C LEU A 281 3.64 -35.31 -5.18
N GLU A 282 3.33 -35.47 -3.90
CA GLU A 282 2.67 -34.44 -3.08
C GLU A 282 3.69 -33.49 -2.46
N PHE A 283 3.61 -32.20 -2.77
CA PHE A 283 4.35 -31.10 -2.17
C PHE A 283 3.51 -30.40 -1.10
N LYS A 284 4.19 -29.71 -0.18
CA LYS A 284 3.56 -29.02 0.94
C LYS A 284 3.94 -27.54 0.96
N LEU A 285 2.97 -26.68 1.18
CA LEU A 285 3.17 -25.31 1.62
C LEU A 285 2.88 -25.24 3.11
N THR A 286 3.78 -24.62 3.86
CA THR A 286 3.67 -24.44 5.32
C THR A 286 3.94 -22.97 5.70
N ASN A 287 4.04 -22.70 7.01
CA ASN A 287 4.31 -21.38 7.57
C ASN A 287 3.24 -20.32 7.25
N PHE A 288 1.98 -20.75 7.10
CA PHE A 288 0.86 -19.84 6.97
C PHE A 288 0.65 -19.02 8.25
N SER A 289 0.15 -17.80 8.09
CA SER A 289 -0.37 -17.02 9.21
C SER A 289 -1.49 -17.77 9.90
N LYS A 290 -1.53 -17.70 11.24
CA LYS A 290 -2.68 -18.20 12.02
C LYS A 290 -3.85 -17.20 12.04
N GLY A 291 -3.69 -16.02 11.44
CA GLY A 291 -4.70 -14.94 11.53
C GLY A 291 -4.83 -14.33 12.92
N GLN A 292 -3.86 -14.58 13.80
CA GLN A 292 -3.81 -14.11 15.18
C GLN A 292 -2.83 -12.95 15.29
N SER A 293 -3.21 -11.92 16.04
CA SER A 293 -2.27 -10.88 16.47
C SER A 293 -1.60 -11.28 17.78
N ASP A 294 -0.27 -11.19 17.82
CA ASP A 294 0.49 -11.39 19.06
C ASP A 294 0.52 -10.14 19.96
N VAL A 295 -0.01 -9.01 19.48
CA VAL A 295 0.08 -7.70 20.16
C VAL A 295 -1.25 -7.30 20.80
N TYR A 296 -2.38 -7.71 20.22
CA TYR A 296 -3.71 -7.31 20.68
C TYR A 296 -4.50 -8.50 21.23
N PHE A 297 -5.17 -8.28 22.35
CA PHE A 297 -5.81 -9.32 23.16
C PHE A 297 -7.20 -8.88 23.61
N ASP A 298 -8.18 -9.76 23.52
CA ASP A 298 -9.48 -9.51 24.13
C ASP A 298 -9.31 -9.17 25.62
N LEU A 299 -9.84 -8.03 26.07
CA LEU A 299 -9.59 -7.57 27.45
C LEU A 299 -10.26 -8.48 28.46
N LYS A 300 -11.39 -9.11 28.09
CA LYS A 300 -12.19 -9.98 28.94
C LYS A 300 -11.58 -11.37 29.04
N THR A 301 -11.33 -12.02 27.91
CA THR A 301 -10.88 -13.43 27.86
C THR A 301 -9.36 -13.57 27.88
N LYS A 302 -8.62 -12.50 27.58
CA LYS A 302 -7.16 -12.49 27.36
C LYS A 302 -6.72 -13.31 26.15
N GLU A 303 -7.65 -13.73 25.31
CA GLU A 303 -7.32 -14.43 24.07
C GLU A 303 -6.75 -13.48 23.03
N LYS A 304 -5.84 -13.98 22.19
CA LYS A 304 -5.26 -13.21 21.07
C LYS A 304 -6.36 -12.81 20.09
N LEU A 305 -6.29 -11.58 19.60
CA LEU A 305 -7.16 -11.11 18.52
C LEU A 305 -7.04 -12.05 17.33
N THR A 306 -8.15 -12.69 16.97
CA THR A 306 -8.27 -13.52 15.78
C THR A 306 -9.27 -12.84 14.84
N ILE A 307 -8.85 -12.57 13.61
CA ILE A 307 -9.70 -11.89 12.63
C ILE A 307 -10.29 -12.93 11.66
N ASP A 308 -11.62 -13.00 11.58
CA ASP A 308 -12.50 -13.84 10.73
C ASP A 308 -11.82 -15.00 9.97
N ASN A 309 -12.11 -16.24 10.38
CA ASN A 309 -11.41 -17.45 9.95
C ASN A 309 -11.80 -18.00 8.57
N ASP A 310 -12.88 -17.55 7.93
CA ASP A 310 -13.40 -18.24 6.74
C ASP A 310 -13.39 -17.42 5.45
N GLU A 311 -13.21 -16.10 5.51
CA GLU A 311 -13.12 -15.24 4.33
C GLU A 311 -11.68 -15.03 3.82
N VAL A 312 -11.53 -14.64 2.54
CA VAL A 312 -10.27 -14.08 2.01
C VAL A 312 -10.28 -12.58 2.31
N LYS A 313 -9.32 -12.09 3.10
CA LYS A 313 -9.22 -10.65 3.36
C LYS A 313 -8.53 -9.92 2.22
N PHE A 314 -8.74 -8.62 2.15
CA PHE A 314 -8.15 -7.82 1.08
C PHE A 314 -6.61 -7.86 1.08
N ASN A 315 -5.99 -7.79 2.26
CA ASN A 315 -4.54 -7.90 2.43
C ASN A 315 -3.97 -9.33 2.26
N GLU A 316 -4.84 -10.34 2.11
CA GLU A 316 -4.47 -11.71 1.76
C GLU A 316 -4.63 -11.99 0.26
N LEU A 317 -5.42 -11.17 -0.43
CA LEU A 317 -5.54 -11.15 -1.89
C LEU A 317 -4.43 -10.31 -2.53
N VAL A 318 -4.12 -9.15 -1.94
CA VAL A 318 -3.14 -8.19 -2.44
C VAL A 318 -2.17 -7.85 -1.31
N ASN A 319 -0.87 -7.87 -1.60
CA ASN A 319 0.15 -7.58 -0.62
C ASN A 319 0.30 -6.07 -0.36
N ASN A 320 0.21 -5.66 0.89
CA ASN A 320 0.36 -4.26 1.36
C ASN A 320 -0.38 -3.20 0.51
N PRO A 321 -1.70 -3.36 0.29
CA PRO A 321 -2.49 -2.30 -0.32
C PRO A 321 -2.46 -1.04 0.57
N GLU A 322 -2.63 0.13 -0.03
CA GLU A 322 -2.56 1.40 0.69
C GLU A 322 -3.72 2.33 0.30
N ILE A 323 -4.35 2.94 1.29
CA ILE A 323 -5.36 4.00 1.12
C ILE A 323 -4.64 5.34 0.95
N LYS A 324 -4.77 5.94 -0.23
CA LYS A 324 -4.26 7.26 -0.58
C LYS A 324 -5.37 8.28 -0.68
N PHE A 325 -5.10 9.49 -0.23
CA PHE A 325 -5.98 10.64 -0.41
C PHE A 325 -5.51 11.46 -1.62
N LYS A 326 -6.47 11.94 -2.42
CA LYS A 326 -6.21 13.00 -3.40
C LYS A 326 -5.75 14.28 -2.69
N PRO A 327 -5.07 15.21 -3.38
CA PRO A 327 -4.69 16.50 -2.81
C PRO A 327 -5.88 17.16 -2.13
N ASN A 328 -5.70 17.54 -0.86
CA ASN A 328 -6.79 18.04 -0.02
C ASN A 328 -6.28 19.11 0.97
N PRO A 329 -7.16 19.99 1.48
CA PRO A 329 -6.81 21.02 2.45
C PRO A 329 -6.10 20.52 3.72
N LEU A 330 -6.38 19.32 4.20
CA LEU A 330 -5.69 18.78 5.39
C LEU A 330 -4.32 18.18 5.06
N SER A 331 -3.92 18.16 3.78
CA SER A 331 -2.64 17.64 3.29
C SER A 331 -2.38 16.18 3.64
N TYR A 332 -3.42 15.39 3.94
CA TYR A 332 -3.29 13.94 4.09
C TYR A 332 -2.93 13.33 2.74
N LYS A 333 -1.96 12.42 2.76
CA LYS A 333 -1.50 11.65 1.62
C LYS A 333 -1.96 10.21 1.75
N THR A 334 -1.86 9.63 2.95
CA THR A 334 -2.20 8.22 3.21
C THR A 334 -2.92 8.09 4.54
N ILE A 335 -3.55 6.93 4.76
CA ILE A 335 -4.19 6.58 6.04
C ILE A 335 -3.22 6.58 7.23
N ASP A 336 -1.92 6.41 6.97
CA ASP A 336 -0.88 6.42 8.00
C ASP A 336 -0.71 7.81 8.62
N ASP A 337 -0.95 8.88 7.85
CA ASP A 337 -0.95 10.26 8.36
C ASP A 337 -1.99 10.47 9.48
N LEU A 338 -3.07 9.67 9.47
CA LEU A 338 -4.11 9.71 10.49
C LEU A 338 -3.71 8.93 11.76
N MET A 339 -2.86 7.91 11.61
CA MET A 339 -2.34 7.10 12.73
C MET A 339 -1.17 7.78 13.44
N HIS A 340 -0.39 8.58 12.70
CA HIS A 340 0.80 9.28 13.19
C HIS A 340 0.74 10.78 12.94
N PRO A 341 -0.25 11.49 13.51
CA PRO A 341 -0.39 12.92 13.31
C PRO A 341 0.81 13.67 13.87
N THR A 342 1.31 14.64 13.11
CA THR A 342 2.47 15.46 13.50
C THR A 342 2.12 16.49 14.56
N LYS A 343 0.84 16.86 14.70
CA LYS A 343 0.36 17.83 15.67
C LYS A 343 -0.63 17.21 16.67
N PRO A 344 -0.58 17.57 17.96
CA PRO A 344 -1.46 17.00 18.98
C PRO A 344 -2.97 17.17 18.71
N TYR A 345 -3.39 18.29 18.11
CA TYR A 345 -4.81 18.53 17.78
C TYR A 345 -5.30 17.73 16.57
N GLU A 346 -4.40 17.11 15.82
CA GLU A 346 -4.73 16.27 14.66
C GLU A 346 -4.91 14.81 15.08
N ALA A 347 -5.00 14.49 16.38
CA ALA A 347 -5.27 13.14 16.85
C ALA A 347 -6.57 12.57 16.25
N PHE A 348 -6.53 11.31 15.81
CA PHE A 348 -7.68 10.59 15.27
C PHE A 348 -8.06 9.41 16.17
N ASN A 349 -9.36 9.24 16.40
CA ASN A 349 -9.94 7.99 16.86
C ASN A 349 -10.70 7.28 15.72
N LEU A 350 -11.26 6.10 15.99
CA LEU A 350 -12.01 5.35 15.00
C LEU A 350 -13.24 6.11 14.46
N ASN A 351 -13.85 6.97 15.29
CA ASN A 351 -15.00 7.79 14.90
C ASN A 351 -14.59 8.87 13.88
N ASN A 352 -13.45 9.53 14.11
CA ASN A 352 -12.87 10.47 13.15
C ASN A 352 -12.56 9.79 11.82
N THR A 353 -11.92 8.61 11.85
CA THR A 353 -11.57 7.85 10.66
C THR A 353 -12.82 7.44 9.87
N ALA A 354 -13.87 6.98 10.56
CA ALA A 354 -15.15 6.66 9.94
C ALA A 354 -15.76 7.86 9.20
N MET A 355 -15.75 9.03 9.83
CA MET A 355 -16.23 10.28 9.24
C MET A 355 -15.42 10.65 8.00
N LEU A 356 -14.07 10.67 8.11
CA LEU A 356 -13.20 11.02 7.00
C LEU A 356 -13.38 10.08 5.80
N LEU A 357 -13.40 8.76 6.01
CA LEU A 357 -13.58 7.79 4.94
C LEU A 357 -14.95 7.96 4.26
N SER A 358 -15.98 8.35 5.00
CA SER A 358 -17.31 8.64 4.44
C SER A 358 -17.33 9.93 3.60
N GLU A 359 -16.76 11.02 4.12
CA GLU A 359 -16.79 12.34 3.47
C GLU A 359 -15.81 12.43 2.29
N LEU A 360 -14.74 11.65 2.32
CA LEU A 360 -13.69 11.61 1.29
C LEU A 360 -13.75 10.36 0.42
N LYS A 361 -14.86 9.60 0.41
CA LYS A 361 -14.98 8.35 -0.35
C LYS A 361 -14.59 8.49 -1.84
N ASP A 362 -14.93 9.63 -2.47
CA ASP A 362 -14.65 9.91 -3.88
C ASP A 362 -13.24 10.52 -4.09
N ASP A 363 -12.60 10.91 -2.98
CA ASP A 363 -11.26 11.51 -2.90
C ASP A 363 -10.21 10.49 -2.42
N ILE A 364 -10.58 9.22 -2.26
CA ILE A 364 -9.71 8.13 -1.84
C ILE A 364 -9.41 7.21 -3.02
N LEU A 365 -8.15 6.76 -3.10
CA LEU A 365 -7.66 5.76 -4.04
C LEU A 365 -7.04 4.60 -3.27
N ILE A 366 -7.28 3.38 -3.73
CA ILE A 366 -6.54 2.21 -3.25
C ILE A 366 -5.38 1.99 -4.21
N SER A 367 -4.16 2.02 -3.68
CA SER A 367 -2.93 1.82 -4.44
C SER A 367 -2.22 0.54 -4.03
N ASN A 368 -1.14 0.21 -4.74
CA ASN A 368 -0.44 -1.07 -4.64
C ASN A 368 -1.37 -2.25 -4.96
N THR A 369 -2.20 -2.09 -5.98
CA THR A 369 -3.14 -3.10 -6.45
C THR A 369 -2.78 -3.54 -7.87
N PRO A 370 -3.07 -4.80 -8.26
CA PRO A 370 -2.82 -5.28 -9.60
C PRO A 370 -3.75 -4.61 -10.61
N ALA A 371 -3.23 -4.29 -11.80
CA ALA A 371 -3.95 -3.53 -12.83
C ALA A 371 -5.22 -4.23 -13.38
N GLU A 372 -5.30 -5.55 -13.23
CA GLU A 372 -6.47 -6.34 -13.65
C GLU A 372 -7.70 -6.14 -12.76
N PHE A 373 -7.54 -5.65 -11.53
CA PHE A 373 -8.63 -5.40 -10.59
C PHE A 373 -9.03 -3.91 -10.54
N ASP A 374 -10.33 -3.64 -10.40
CA ASP A 374 -10.85 -2.30 -10.09
C ASP A 374 -11.48 -2.32 -8.69
N PHE A 375 -10.68 -2.03 -7.67
CA PHE A 375 -11.13 -2.02 -6.29
C PHE A 375 -11.74 -0.68 -5.88
N ARG A 376 -12.91 -0.74 -5.25
CA ARG A 376 -13.61 0.43 -4.72
C ARG A 376 -14.04 0.22 -3.28
N ILE A 377 -14.05 1.31 -2.53
CA ILE A 377 -14.59 1.32 -1.17
C ILE A 377 -16.12 1.27 -1.25
N ASP A 378 -16.74 0.28 -0.60
CA ASP A 378 -18.20 0.17 -0.47
C ASP A 378 -18.67 0.91 0.78
N LYS A 379 -18.26 0.43 1.97
CA LYS A 379 -18.61 1.06 3.25
C LYS A 379 -17.59 0.80 4.35
N PHE A 380 -17.64 1.63 5.37
CA PHE A 380 -16.88 1.46 6.61
C PHE A 380 -17.82 1.09 7.77
N GLU A 381 -17.42 0.10 8.57
CA GLU A 381 -18.17 -0.44 9.69
C GLU A 381 -17.29 -0.48 10.94
N LYS A 382 -17.85 -0.13 12.10
CA LYS A 382 -17.22 -0.42 13.40
C LYS A 382 -17.29 -1.93 13.64
N THR A 383 -16.20 -2.52 14.13
CA THR A 383 -16.16 -3.97 14.41
C THR A 383 -16.50 -4.26 15.87
N LYS A 384 -16.98 -5.48 16.13
CA LYS A 384 -17.13 -6.01 17.49
C LYS A 384 -15.86 -6.69 18.01
N LEU A 385 -14.76 -6.64 17.25
CA LEU A 385 -13.47 -7.18 17.69
C LEU A 385 -13.04 -6.45 18.96
N LEU A 386 -12.34 -7.16 19.85
CA LEU A 386 -11.88 -6.62 21.13
C LEU A 386 -13.04 -6.06 21.98
N ASN A 387 -14.13 -6.82 22.09
CA ASN A 387 -15.31 -6.47 22.88
C ASN A 387 -15.94 -5.10 22.50
N ASN A 388 -15.96 -4.74 21.20
CA ASN A 388 -16.46 -3.43 20.71
C ASN A 388 -15.70 -2.22 21.30
N SER A 389 -14.37 -2.29 21.39
CA SER A 389 -13.55 -1.21 21.98
C SER A 389 -13.50 0.10 21.19
N LEU A 390 -14.14 0.17 20.02
CA LEU A 390 -13.97 1.23 19.03
C LEU A 390 -12.51 1.44 18.59
N SER A 391 -11.69 0.38 18.61
CA SER A 391 -10.28 0.46 18.18
C SER A 391 -10.00 -0.12 16.81
N ILE A 392 -10.90 -0.96 16.28
CA ILE A 392 -10.75 -1.61 14.98
C ILE A 392 -12.01 -1.36 14.15
N GLY A 393 -11.80 -0.77 12.97
CA GLY A 393 -12.81 -0.63 11.93
C GLY A 393 -12.63 -1.66 10.82
N LYS A 394 -13.64 -1.80 9.98
CA LYS A 394 -13.63 -2.69 8.81
C LYS A 394 -14.15 -1.92 7.61
N LEU A 395 -13.35 -1.91 6.57
CA LEU A 395 -13.70 -1.40 5.26
C LEU A 395 -14.09 -2.57 4.38
N VAL A 396 -15.23 -2.48 3.74
CA VAL A 396 -15.68 -3.44 2.73
C VAL A 396 -15.18 -2.95 1.38
N ILE A 397 -14.28 -3.70 0.76
CA ILE A 397 -13.76 -3.44 -0.58
C ILE A 397 -14.54 -4.26 -1.59
N ASN A 398 -15.06 -3.62 -2.62
CA ASN A 398 -15.76 -4.25 -3.72
C ASN A 398 -14.87 -4.24 -4.97
N GLU A 399 -14.71 -5.40 -5.61
CA GLU A 399 -14.08 -5.48 -6.92
C GLU A 399 -15.15 -5.29 -8.01
N SER A 400 -15.01 -4.23 -8.81
CA SER A 400 -16.08 -3.77 -9.69
C SER A 400 -16.52 -4.79 -10.75
N LYS A 401 -15.61 -5.65 -11.24
CA LYS A 401 -15.89 -6.59 -12.33
C LYS A 401 -16.63 -7.84 -11.85
N THR A 402 -16.17 -8.43 -10.77
CA THR A 402 -16.66 -9.70 -10.19
C THR A 402 -17.73 -9.47 -9.12
N LYS A 403 -17.83 -8.25 -8.58
CA LYS A 403 -18.65 -7.89 -7.41
C LYS A 403 -18.25 -8.65 -6.14
N GLN A 404 -17.08 -9.28 -6.13
CA GLN A 404 -16.56 -9.94 -4.95
C GLN A 404 -16.22 -8.87 -3.90
N LYS A 405 -16.58 -9.17 -2.65
CA LYS A 405 -16.31 -8.30 -1.51
C LYS A 405 -15.20 -8.87 -0.65
N TYR A 406 -14.30 -7.99 -0.21
CA TYR A 406 -13.19 -8.31 0.66
C TYR A 406 -13.22 -7.39 1.87
N ASN A 407 -13.16 -7.96 3.06
CA ASN A 407 -13.01 -7.16 4.27
C ASN A 407 -11.54 -6.75 4.44
N TRP A 408 -11.34 -5.50 4.85
CA TRP A 408 -10.04 -4.94 5.16
C TRP A 408 -10.14 -4.19 6.49
N TYR A 409 -9.45 -4.68 7.51
CA TYR A 409 -9.55 -4.14 8.86
C TYR A 409 -8.59 -2.97 9.03
N SER A 410 -8.90 -2.00 9.89
CA SER A 410 -8.06 -0.80 10.04
C SER A 410 -6.65 -1.10 10.55
N ILE A 411 -6.50 -2.21 11.27
CA ILE A 411 -5.22 -2.78 11.68
C ILE A 411 -4.38 -3.29 10.50
N ASP A 412 -4.99 -3.55 9.35
CA ASP A 412 -4.31 -4.02 8.14
C ASP A 412 -4.03 -2.86 7.16
N PHE A 413 -4.36 -1.62 7.52
CA PHE A 413 -4.16 -0.44 6.65
C PHE A 413 -2.73 0.08 6.66
N THR A 414 -1.97 -0.22 7.72
CA THR A 414 -0.59 0.25 7.89
C THR A 414 0.37 -0.92 8.07
N PRO A 415 1.64 -0.81 7.63
CA PRO A 415 2.64 -1.86 7.82
C PRO A 415 2.87 -2.23 9.29
N HIS A 416 2.72 -1.26 10.19
CA HIS A 416 2.92 -1.40 11.63
C HIS A 416 1.72 -2.01 12.37
N LYS A 417 0.61 -2.20 11.67
CA LYS A 417 -0.60 -2.83 12.19
C LYS A 417 -1.17 -2.19 13.46
N HIS A 418 -1.41 -0.88 13.41
CA HIS A 418 -1.92 -0.12 14.55
C HIS A 418 -3.44 -0.29 14.76
N ILE A 419 -3.86 -0.37 16.03
CA ILE A 419 -5.26 -0.10 16.42
C ILE A 419 -5.42 1.35 16.86
N PHE A 420 -6.64 1.88 16.79
CA PHE A 420 -6.94 3.20 17.34
C PHE A 420 -6.94 3.15 18.87
N SER A 421 -5.89 3.71 19.47
CA SER A 421 -5.73 3.85 20.92
C SER A 421 -6.18 5.22 21.43
N ASN A 422 -6.15 6.23 20.55
CA ASN A 422 -6.83 7.48 20.76
C ASN A 422 -8.33 7.19 20.81
N GLY A 423 -8.92 7.07 22.00
CA GLY A 423 -10.36 6.87 22.18
C GLY A 423 -11.12 8.17 22.36
N LEU A 424 -12.06 8.23 23.32
CA LEU A 424 -13.01 9.34 23.49
C LEU A 424 -12.81 10.06 24.83
N TYR A 425 -12.79 11.39 24.80
CA TYR A 425 -12.89 12.24 25.98
C TYR A 425 -14.32 12.20 26.54
N LEU A 426 -14.42 11.94 27.83
CA LEU A 426 -15.69 11.74 28.52
C LEU A 426 -16.19 13.02 29.22
N LYS A 427 -15.28 13.98 29.43
CA LYS A 427 -15.55 15.25 30.10
C LYS A 427 -15.50 16.42 29.13
N ASN A 428 -16.36 17.40 29.36
CA ASN A 428 -16.43 18.64 28.60
C ASN A 428 -15.49 19.71 29.17
N GLU A 429 -14.19 19.38 29.26
CA GLU A 429 -13.15 20.19 29.94
C GLU A 429 -12.04 20.58 28.96
N LEU A 430 -12.33 21.51 28.05
CA LEU A 430 -11.41 21.90 26.98
C LEU A 430 -10.06 22.40 27.49
N GLY A 431 -8.97 21.78 27.03
CA GLY A 431 -7.60 22.20 27.33
C GLY A 431 -7.07 21.78 28.71
N THR A 432 -7.92 21.19 29.56
CA THR A 432 -7.55 20.80 30.94
C THR A 432 -7.75 19.31 31.22
N ILE A 433 -8.02 18.50 30.18
CA ILE A 433 -8.26 17.06 30.32
C ILE A 433 -6.97 16.34 30.74
N ASN A 434 -6.94 15.86 31.99
CA ASN A 434 -5.96 14.86 32.41
C ASN A 434 -6.46 13.48 31.97
N LYS A 435 -5.75 12.79 31.06
CA LYS A 435 -6.13 11.46 30.54
C LYS A 435 -6.01 10.36 31.62
N ASN A 436 -7.00 10.27 32.48
CA ASN A 436 -7.19 9.18 33.42
C ASN A 436 -8.45 8.38 33.06
N LYS A 437 -8.69 7.26 33.75
CA LYS A 437 -9.83 6.37 33.49
C LYS A 437 -11.21 7.05 33.55
N ASP A 438 -11.35 8.13 34.31
CA ASP A 438 -12.65 8.80 34.54
C ASP A 438 -12.92 9.91 33.52
N SER A 439 -11.89 10.38 32.81
CA SER A 439 -11.99 11.45 31.83
C SER A 439 -11.84 10.98 30.38
N TYR A 440 -11.40 9.73 30.18
CA TYR A 440 -10.98 9.23 28.89
C TYR A 440 -11.28 7.73 28.74
N PHE A 441 -11.99 7.38 27.69
CA PHE A 441 -12.23 6.00 27.29
C PHE A 441 -11.26 5.62 26.17
N SER A 442 -10.52 4.53 26.32
CA SER A 442 -9.84 3.85 25.22
C SER A 442 -9.79 2.36 25.50
N TYR A 443 -9.43 1.57 24.48
CA TYR A 443 -9.20 0.14 24.65
C TYR A 443 -8.24 -0.17 25.81
N SER A 444 -7.07 0.48 25.88
CA SER A 444 -6.09 0.18 26.93
C SER A 444 -6.48 0.69 28.32
N VAL A 445 -7.36 1.70 28.40
CA VAL A 445 -7.73 2.36 29.67
C VAL A 445 -8.98 1.74 30.31
N ASN A 446 -9.80 1.02 29.53
CA ASN A 446 -11.00 0.40 30.06
C ASN A 446 -10.68 -0.83 30.93
N ASN A 447 -10.77 -0.65 32.25
CA ASN A 447 -10.39 -1.61 33.29
C ASN A 447 -11.39 -2.76 33.45
N ASN A 448 -11.59 -3.57 32.40
CA ASN A 448 -12.50 -4.72 32.39
C ASN A 448 -13.97 -4.37 32.75
N ASN A 449 -14.43 -3.16 32.44
CA ASN A 449 -15.82 -2.80 32.63
C ASN A 449 -16.64 -3.23 31.41
N PHE A 450 -17.51 -4.22 31.58
CA PHE A 450 -18.30 -4.82 30.50
C PHE A 450 -19.80 -4.68 30.74
N ASP A 451 -20.56 -4.51 29.66
CA ASP A 451 -22.02 -4.59 29.68
C ASP A 451 -22.51 -6.05 29.77
N ASN A 452 -23.84 -6.22 29.91
CA ASN A 452 -24.48 -7.54 29.97
C ASN A 452 -24.32 -8.37 28.68
N LYS A 453 -23.90 -7.75 27.57
CA LYS A 453 -23.64 -8.42 26.28
C LYS A 453 -22.15 -8.77 26.11
N GLY A 454 -21.31 -8.45 27.10
CA GLY A 454 -19.87 -8.68 27.08
C GLY A 454 -19.08 -7.69 26.23
N ASN A 455 -19.67 -6.56 25.84
CA ASN A 455 -18.95 -5.45 25.22
C ASN A 455 -18.36 -4.54 26.30
N LEU A 456 -17.33 -3.78 25.95
CA LEU A 456 -16.80 -2.74 26.82
C LEU A 456 -17.88 -1.68 27.08
N SER A 457 -18.13 -1.41 28.36
CA SER A 457 -19.11 -0.41 28.76
C SER A 457 -18.57 0.97 28.40
N ILE A 458 -19.22 1.64 27.45
CA ILE A 458 -18.93 3.03 27.13
C ILE A 458 -19.66 3.90 28.17
N PRO A 459 -18.96 4.78 28.90
CA PRO A 459 -19.57 5.64 29.89
C PRO A 459 -20.48 6.70 29.26
N HIS A 460 -21.32 7.35 30.08
CA HIS A 460 -22.28 8.35 29.62
C HIS A 460 -21.60 9.46 28.81
N GLY A 461 -22.21 9.81 27.68
CA GLY A 461 -21.73 10.85 26.80
C GLY A 461 -22.00 12.26 27.30
N ILE A 462 -21.28 13.21 26.71
CA ILE A 462 -21.49 14.65 26.87
C ILE A 462 -22.71 15.03 26.02
N LYS A 463 -23.67 15.74 26.59
CA LYS A 463 -24.82 16.25 25.83
C LYS A 463 -24.37 17.22 24.75
N ALA A 464 -24.96 17.10 23.55
CA ALA A 464 -24.63 17.96 22.42
C ALA A 464 -24.81 19.46 22.71
N THR A 465 -25.89 19.82 23.42
CA THR A 465 -26.17 21.20 23.85
C THR A 465 -25.07 21.73 24.76
N ASP A 466 -24.65 20.93 25.74
CA ASP A 466 -23.65 21.35 26.72
C ASP A 466 -22.28 21.49 26.02
N PHE A 467 -21.99 20.64 25.05
CA PHE A 467 -20.74 20.72 24.28
C PHE A 467 -20.68 21.96 23.39
N ILE A 468 -21.75 22.26 22.63
CA ILE A 468 -21.74 23.40 21.71
C ILE A 468 -21.66 24.74 22.46
N GLU A 469 -22.22 24.80 23.67
CA GLU A 469 -22.22 26.01 24.49
C GLU A 469 -20.92 26.26 25.24
N ASN A 470 -20.20 25.21 25.62
CA ASN A 470 -19.03 25.34 26.50
C ASN A 470 -17.66 25.18 25.82
N SER A 471 -17.58 24.46 24.69
CA SER A 471 -16.29 24.04 24.12
C SER A 471 -16.19 24.25 22.61
N PHE A 472 -17.29 24.09 21.87
CA PHE A 472 -17.23 24.09 20.40
C PHE A 472 -16.68 25.41 19.81
N ASN A 473 -17.08 26.57 20.35
CA ASN A 473 -16.66 27.86 19.78
C ASN A 473 -15.13 28.03 19.83
N ASP A 474 -14.49 27.67 20.94
CA ASP A 474 -13.03 27.71 21.06
C ASP A 474 -12.36 26.69 20.15
N ILE A 475 -12.91 25.48 20.03
CA ILE A 475 -12.39 24.46 19.09
C ILE A 475 -12.43 24.99 17.65
N ALA A 476 -13.58 25.53 17.22
CA ALA A 476 -13.74 26.05 15.87
C ALA A 476 -12.80 27.24 15.60
N ASN A 477 -12.73 28.20 16.54
CA ASN A 477 -11.81 29.33 16.49
C ASN A 477 -10.35 28.91 16.32
N PHE A 478 -9.93 27.97 17.16
CA PHE A 478 -8.59 27.39 17.10
C PHE A 478 -8.32 26.77 15.72
N LEU A 479 -9.24 25.93 15.21
CA LEU A 479 -9.05 25.24 13.95
C LEU A 479 -9.06 26.18 12.73
N ILE A 480 -9.87 27.25 12.75
CA ILE A 480 -9.80 28.30 11.72
C ILE A 480 -8.45 29.01 11.78
N TYR A 481 -7.98 29.38 12.97
CA TYR A 481 -6.68 30.02 13.13
C TYR A 481 -5.54 29.15 12.59
N GLN A 482 -5.55 27.84 12.87
CA GLN A 482 -4.57 26.89 12.34
C GLN A 482 -4.61 26.78 10.80
N ASN A 483 -5.75 27.08 10.17
CA ASN A 483 -5.96 26.94 8.73
C ASN A 483 -6.09 28.28 7.99
N LYS A 484 -5.94 29.43 8.63
CA LYS A 484 -6.19 30.75 8.01
C LYS A 484 -5.28 31.05 6.81
N ASP A 485 -4.08 30.47 6.80
CA ASP A 485 -3.09 30.63 5.72
C ASP A 485 -2.99 29.36 4.85
N ASN A 486 -3.92 28.41 5.01
CA ASN A 486 -3.97 27.19 4.23
C ASN A 486 -4.40 27.47 2.78
N LEU A 487 -3.43 27.52 1.88
CA LEU A 487 -3.66 27.86 0.47
C LEU A 487 -4.59 26.86 -0.24
N LEU A 488 -4.56 25.58 0.12
CA LEU A 488 -5.44 24.57 -0.47
C LEU A 488 -6.90 24.76 -0.01
N LEU A 489 -7.11 25.18 1.24
CA LEU A 489 -8.45 25.52 1.75
C LEU A 489 -8.99 26.80 1.10
N TRP A 490 -8.15 27.83 0.97
CA TRP A 490 -8.57 29.17 0.58
C TRP A 490 -8.24 29.51 -0.88
N GLN A 491 -8.21 28.50 -1.76
CA GLN A 491 -8.03 28.67 -3.22
C GLN A 491 -6.83 29.56 -3.60
N ASN A 492 -5.64 29.20 -3.12
CA ASN A 492 -4.37 29.90 -3.30
C ASN A 492 -4.32 31.33 -2.70
N ASN A 493 -5.19 31.61 -1.73
CA ASN A 493 -5.15 32.84 -0.94
C ASN A 493 -4.96 32.54 0.54
N ALA A 494 -4.60 33.53 1.34
CA ALA A 494 -4.91 33.51 2.77
C ALA A 494 -6.39 33.91 2.96
N MET A 495 -7.02 33.45 4.04
CA MET A 495 -8.42 33.77 4.37
C MET A 495 -8.69 35.28 4.34
N SER A 496 -7.75 36.09 4.88
CA SER A 496 -7.89 37.55 4.92
C SER A 496 -7.88 38.24 3.57
N ASN A 497 -7.48 37.54 2.50
CA ASN A 497 -7.43 38.06 1.14
C ASN A 497 -8.59 37.53 0.29
N LEU A 498 -9.38 36.59 0.81
CA LEU A 498 -10.49 35.97 0.10
C LEU A 498 -11.80 36.74 0.36
N PRO A 499 -12.51 37.22 -0.67
CA PRO A 499 -13.85 37.81 -0.51
C PRO A 499 -14.89 36.74 -0.12
N VAL A 500 -15.84 37.11 0.74
CA VAL A 500 -16.96 36.24 1.15
C VAL A 500 -17.78 35.74 -0.04
N LEU A 501 -17.97 36.58 -1.07
CA LEU A 501 -18.70 36.19 -2.28
C LEU A 501 -18.02 35.03 -3.04
N GLU A 502 -16.69 34.94 -3.02
CA GLU A 502 -15.98 33.81 -3.66
C GLU A 502 -16.15 32.52 -2.87
N VAL A 503 -16.23 32.63 -1.53
CA VAL A 503 -16.58 31.50 -0.65
C VAL A 503 -17.98 30.99 -0.97
N LEU A 504 -18.96 31.90 -1.07
CA LEU A 504 -20.36 31.56 -1.36
C LEU A 504 -20.54 30.97 -2.77
N LYS A 505 -19.75 31.40 -3.75
CA LYS A 505 -19.74 30.80 -5.10
C LYS A 505 -19.31 29.33 -5.07
N HIS A 506 -18.42 28.96 -4.15
CA HIS A 506 -17.94 27.58 -3.94
C HIS A 506 -18.52 26.95 -2.67
N LYS A 507 -19.75 27.32 -2.30
CA LYS A 507 -20.41 26.95 -1.04
C LYS A 507 -20.20 25.49 -0.62
N GLN A 508 -20.50 24.53 -1.50
CA GLN A 508 -20.41 23.10 -1.18
C GLN A 508 -18.99 22.66 -0.78
N PHE A 509 -17.96 23.22 -1.41
CA PHE A 509 -16.57 22.94 -1.06
C PHE A 509 -16.27 23.40 0.37
N TYR A 510 -16.67 24.63 0.70
CA TYR A 510 -16.41 25.19 2.03
C TYR A 510 -17.26 24.55 3.12
N GLU A 511 -18.53 24.22 2.86
CA GLU A 511 -19.37 23.45 3.79
C GLU A 511 -18.73 22.09 4.12
N LYS A 512 -18.31 21.34 3.09
CA LYS A 512 -17.61 20.05 3.24
C LYS A 512 -16.35 20.20 4.09
N TRP A 513 -15.46 21.12 3.72
CA TRP A 513 -14.15 21.24 4.38
C TRP A 513 -14.24 21.85 5.78
N LEU A 514 -15.11 22.82 6.03
CA LEU A 514 -15.36 23.32 7.39
C LEU A 514 -15.98 22.25 8.27
N SER A 515 -16.93 21.46 7.75
CA SER A 515 -17.48 20.29 8.43
C SER A 515 -16.38 19.30 8.83
N ILE A 516 -15.51 18.93 7.90
CA ILE A 516 -14.38 18.01 8.17
C ILE A 516 -13.42 18.59 9.21
N ILE A 517 -12.99 19.85 9.03
CA ILE A 517 -12.05 20.54 9.93
C ILE A 517 -12.63 20.59 11.34
N PHE A 518 -13.84 21.11 11.52
CA PHE A 518 -14.47 21.21 12.84
C PHE A 518 -14.72 19.84 13.48
N SER A 519 -15.05 18.83 12.67
CA SER A 519 -15.24 17.46 13.16
C SER A 519 -13.94 16.84 13.67
N GLN A 520 -12.77 17.19 13.12
CA GLN A 520 -11.49 16.56 13.49
C GLN A 520 -11.23 16.55 15.00
N TYR A 521 -11.31 17.70 15.67
CA TYR A 521 -11.09 17.74 17.12
C TYR A 521 -12.38 17.45 17.91
N THR A 522 -13.54 17.83 17.38
CA THR A 522 -14.83 17.64 18.05
C THR A 522 -15.15 16.16 18.29
N LEU A 523 -14.89 15.29 17.30
CA LEU A 523 -15.20 13.86 17.40
C LEU A 523 -14.25 13.07 18.32
N LEU A 524 -13.24 13.73 18.90
CA LEU A 524 -12.47 13.16 20.01
C LEU A 524 -13.28 13.10 21.31
N TYR A 525 -14.38 13.84 21.42
CA TYR A 525 -15.26 13.81 22.58
C TYR A 525 -16.41 12.81 22.39
N ASN A 526 -16.79 12.15 23.47
CA ASN A 526 -17.95 11.25 23.53
C ASN A 526 -19.26 12.05 23.55
N ILE A 527 -19.54 12.83 22.51
CA ILE A 527 -20.79 13.61 22.43
C ILE A 527 -21.90 12.64 22.03
N ASN A 528 -22.76 12.30 22.98
CA ASN A 528 -23.84 11.34 22.78
C ASN A 528 -25.07 11.78 23.59
N ASN A 529 -26.19 11.95 22.91
CA ASN A 529 -27.47 12.27 23.56
C ASN A 529 -28.23 11.01 24.00
N ASP A 530 -27.88 9.85 23.43
CA ASP A 530 -28.42 8.54 23.78
C ASP A 530 -27.36 7.73 24.57
N ALA A 531 -27.73 6.55 25.08
CA ALA A 531 -26.79 5.65 25.76
C ALA A 531 -26.05 4.69 24.80
N ASP A 532 -26.51 4.59 23.55
CA ASP A 532 -26.01 3.62 22.56
C ASP A 532 -25.08 4.27 21.52
N ASP A 533 -24.24 3.45 20.86
CA ASP A 533 -23.28 3.87 19.82
C ASP A 533 -23.90 4.66 18.66
N ASP A 534 -25.16 4.37 18.31
CA ASP A 534 -25.86 5.05 17.21
C ASP A 534 -26.17 6.53 17.52
N GLY A 535 -26.26 6.88 18.81
CA GLY A 535 -26.46 8.25 19.27
C GLY A 535 -25.20 9.11 19.30
N LEU A 536 -24.01 8.48 19.21
CA LEU A 536 -22.72 9.16 19.19
C LEU A 536 -22.67 10.11 17.98
N ILE A 537 -22.05 11.28 18.18
CA ILE A 537 -21.78 12.20 17.09
C ILE A 537 -20.99 11.52 15.97
N LYS A 538 -21.45 11.70 14.73
CA LYS A 538 -20.80 11.26 13.50
C LYS A 538 -20.06 12.40 12.82
N LYS A 539 -20.64 13.61 12.80
CA LYS A 539 -20.00 14.80 12.22
C LYS A 539 -20.60 16.12 12.75
N VAL A 540 -19.84 17.19 12.58
CA VAL A 540 -20.29 18.58 12.67
C VAL A 540 -20.80 18.99 11.30
N ASP A 541 -22.09 19.29 11.16
CA ASP A 541 -22.69 19.82 9.94
C ASP A 541 -22.55 21.34 9.92
N VAL A 542 -21.97 21.87 8.84
CA VAL A 542 -21.79 23.31 8.63
C VAL A 542 -22.57 23.72 7.40
N LYS A 543 -23.44 24.71 7.53
CA LYS A 543 -24.15 25.30 6.39
C LYS A 543 -23.84 26.78 6.28
N LEU A 544 -23.51 27.22 5.08
CA LEU A 544 -23.35 28.64 4.76
C LEU A 544 -24.71 29.23 4.38
N ILE A 545 -24.89 30.52 4.65
CA ILE A 545 -26.04 31.27 4.13
C ILE A 545 -26.17 31.09 2.61
N GLU A 546 -27.40 31.12 2.09
CA GLU A 546 -27.61 31.10 0.64
C GLU A 546 -26.98 32.33 -0.02
N PRO A 547 -26.27 32.18 -1.16
CA PRO A 547 -25.66 33.32 -1.84
C PRO A 547 -26.65 34.44 -2.16
N SER A 548 -27.89 34.08 -2.52
CA SER A 548 -28.97 35.04 -2.81
C SER A 548 -29.50 35.80 -1.60
N LYS A 549 -29.21 35.33 -0.38
CA LYS A 549 -29.63 35.96 0.88
C LYS A 549 -28.50 36.73 1.55
N TYR A 550 -27.30 36.69 0.98
CA TYR A 550 -26.15 37.38 1.56
C TYR A 550 -26.15 38.86 1.18
N GLU A 551 -26.11 39.71 2.20
CA GLU A 551 -25.94 41.15 2.05
C GLU A 551 -24.86 41.65 3.01
N ALA A 552 -23.78 42.22 2.47
CA ALA A 552 -22.67 42.75 3.28
C ALA A 552 -23.12 43.93 4.17
N SER A 553 -24.11 44.71 3.74
CA SER A 553 -24.71 45.79 4.53
C SER A 553 -25.40 45.29 5.81
N LYS A 554 -25.98 44.08 5.77
CA LYS A 554 -26.66 43.45 6.91
C LYS A 554 -25.71 42.67 7.81
N ASN A 555 -24.74 41.98 7.21
CA ASN A 555 -23.86 41.04 7.93
C ASN A 555 -22.48 41.63 8.30
N GLY A 556 -22.13 42.79 7.74
CA GLY A 556 -20.78 43.37 7.84
C GLY A 556 -19.84 42.86 6.73
N LEU A 557 -18.88 43.70 6.36
CA LEU A 557 -17.83 43.35 5.40
C LEU A 557 -16.91 42.26 5.95
N GLY A 558 -16.51 41.32 5.09
CA GLY A 558 -15.61 40.22 5.48
C GLY A 558 -16.20 39.23 6.51
N THR A 559 -17.53 39.24 6.68
CA THR A 559 -18.27 38.33 7.56
C THR A 559 -19.10 37.34 6.75
N LEU A 560 -18.98 36.06 7.07
CA LEU A 560 -19.75 34.95 6.48
C LEU A 560 -20.68 34.32 7.54
N PRO A 561 -22.00 34.50 7.42
CA PRO A 561 -22.96 33.82 8.28
C PRO A 561 -22.98 32.32 8.01
N ILE A 562 -22.87 31.52 9.07
CA ILE A 562 -22.92 30.06 9.04
C ILE A 562 -23.86 29.52 10.12
N SER A 563 -24.39 28.32 9.92
CA SER A 563 -25.17 27.60 10.91
C SER A 563 -24.57 26.21 11.14
N ILE A 564 -24.60 25.77 12.39
CA ILE A 564 -23.93 24.55 12.82
C ILE A 564 -24.92 23.62 13.52
N ASN A 565 -24.84 22.33 13.21
CA ASN A 565 -25.49 21.27 13.95
C ASN A 565 -24.54 20.08 14.12
N PHE A 566 -24.86 19.16 15.02
CA PHE A 566 -24.18 17.87 15.14
C PHE A 566 -25.09 16.78 14.61
N ILE A 567 -24.53 15.85 13.84
CA ILE A 567 -25.25 14.74 13.23
C ILE A 567 -24.75 13.45 13.86
N ASN A 568 -25.64 12.57 14.32
CA ASN A 568 -25.29 11.27 14.89
C ASN A 568 -25.15 10.17 13.80
N HIS A 569 -24.83 8.94 14.21
CA HIS A 569 -24.70 7.81 13.29
C HIS A 569 -26.03 7.36 12.66
N LYS A 570 -27.19 7.72 13.26
CA LYS A 570 -28.52 7.60 12.63
C LYS A 570 -28.81 8.68 11.58
N ASN A 571 -27.87 9.58 11.31
CA ASN A 571 -28.02 10.76 10.45
C ASN A 571 -29.10 11.74 10.93
N GLN A 572 -29.31 11.83 12.25
CA GLN A 572 -30.25 12.75 12.88
C GLN A 572 -29.51 13.94 13.50
N LYS A 573 -30.15 15.11 13.47
CA LYS A 573 -29.66 16.30 14.19
C LYS A 573 -29.69 16.04 15.70
N MET A 574 -28.60 16.38 16.38
CA MET A 574 -28.46 16.24 17.83
C MET A 574 -28.81 17.54 18.59
N LEU A 575 -28.84 18.68 17.89
CA LEU A 575 -29.29 19.95 18.44
C LEU A 575 -30.71 20.26 17.97
N LYS A 576 -31.57 20.74 18.89
CA LYS A 576 -32.97 21.09 18.60
C LYS A 576 -33.11 22.15 17.51
N THR A 577 -32.18 23.09 17.47
CA THR A 577 -32.08 24.18 16.49
C THR A 577 -30.66 24.29 15.99
N ASP A 578 -30.49 24.82 14.78
CA ASP A 578 -29.15 25.12 14.26
C ASP A 578 -28.60 26.34 15.02
N TYR A 579 -27.34 26.28 15.44
CA TYR A 579 -26.69 27.38 16.13
C TYR A 579 -26.07 28.30 15.08
N HIS A 580 -26.41 29.59 15.13
CA HIS A 580 -25.96 30.57 14.14
C HIS A 580 -24.69 31.30 14.59
N TYR A 581 -23.77 31.46 13.65
CA TYR A 581 -22.47 32.09 13.87
C TYR A 581 -22.09 33.00 12.71
N ASN A 582 -21.24 33.96 13.00
CA ASN A 582 -20.52 34.76 12.02
C ASN A 582 -19.08 34.28 11.97
N LEU A 583 -18.65 33.73 10.83
CA LEU A 583 -17.25 33.46 10.53
C LEU A 583 -16.62 34.72 9.94
N ILE A 584 -15.71 35.32 10.68
CA ILE A 584 -15.10 36.62 10.40
C ILE A 584 -13.64 36.49 9.93
N GLY A 585 -13.05 37.58 9.47
CA GLY A 585 -11.63 37.63 9.09
C GLY A 585 -11.36 37.45 7.60
N PHE A 586 -12.41 37.45 6.76
CA PHE A 586 -12.27 37.52 5.31
C PHE A 586 -11.89 38.93 4.83
N LYS A 587 -11.64 39.08 3.53
CA LYS A 587 -11.29 40.37 2.93
C LYS A 587 -12.33 41.44 3.26
N GLY A 588 -11.86 42.55 3.83
CA GLY A 588 -12.67 43.70 4.22
C GLY A 588 -13.18 43.68 5.67
N TYR A 589 -12.89 42.63 6.44
CA TYR A 589 -13.21 42.58 7.87
C TYR A 589 -12.30 43.50 8.70
N ASP A 590 -12.87 44.19 9.70
CA ASP A 590 -12.12 44.99 10.67
C ASP A 590 -11.37 44.10 11.67
N LYS A 591 -10.05 44.03 11.52
CA LYS A 591 -9.18 43.16 12.34
C LYS A 591 -9.02 43.63 13.79
N GLY A 592 -9.52 44.81 14.16
CA GLY A 592 -9.37 45.36 15.52
C GLY A 592 -9.82 44.40 16.63
N ILE A 593 -10.88 43.61 16.40
CA ILE A 593 -11.35 42.59 17.36
C ILE A 593 -10.32 41.46 17.54
N ILE A 594 -9.71 40.99 16.45
CA ILE A 594 -8.70 39.93 16.49
C ILE A 594 -7.41 40.46 17.11
N GLU A 595 -6.98 41.65 16.72
CA GLU A 595 -5.77 42.33 17.22
C GLU A 595 -5.87 42.63 18.72
N SER A 596 -7.04 43.10 19.17
CA SER A 596 -7.32 43.29 20.60
C SER A 596 -7.23 41.98 21.37
N LYS A 597 -7.79 40.88 20.82
CA LYS A 597 -7.69 39.56 21.47
C LYS A 597 -6.27 39.01 21.47
N ILE A 598 -5.46 39.27 20.44
CA ILE A 598 -4.02 38.96 20.43
C ILE A 598 -3.31 39.70 21.56
N ALA A 599 -3.56 40.99 21.73
CA ALA A 599 -2.95 41.79 22.79
C ALA A 599 -3.37 41.30 24.20
N GLU A 600 -4.63 40.90 24.37
CA GLU A 600 -5.14 40.31 25.62
C GLU A 600 -4.46 38.98 25.95
N LEU A 601 -4.38 38.07 24.97
CA LEU A 601 -3.92 36.69 25.16
C LEU A 601 -2.39 36.53 25.10
N LYS A 602 -1.66 37.55 24.62
CA LYS A 602 -0.21 37.51 24.39
C LYS A 602 0.24 36.37 23.50
N GLU A 603 0.63 35.23 24.06
CA GLU A 603 1.11 34.05 23.33
C GLU A 603 0.22 32.82 23.58
N GLU A 604 -0.76 32.90 24.48
CA GLU A 604 -1.61 31.77 24.86
C GLU A 604 -2.43 31.21 23.68
N TYR A 605 -2.78 32.05 22.70
CA TYR A 605 -3.49 31.62 21.49
C TYR A 605 -2.65 30.76 20.53
N LYS A 606 -1.32 30.70 20.73
CA LYS A 606 -0.40 29.86 19.94
C LYS A 606 -0.24 28.45 20.52
N SER A 607 -1.07 28.07 21.50
CA SER A 607 -1.13 26.71 22.04
C SER A 607 -1.22 25.67 20.91
N ASN A 608 -0.66 24.47 21.15
CA ASN A 608 -0.78 23.34 20.22
C ASN A 608 -2.12 22.59 20.36
N LEU A 609 -3.00 23.04 21.27
CA LEU A 609 -4.33 22.49 21.52
C LEU A 609 -5.33 23.64 21.75
N PRO A 610 -6.62 23.45 21.44
CA PRO A 610 -7.66 24.41 21.79
C PRO A 610 -7.79 24.51 23.32
N LEU A 611 -7.76 25.75 23.81
CA LEU A 611 -7.85 26.08 25.23
C LEU A 611 -9.07 26.99 25.45
N LYS A 612 -9.84 26.71 26.52
CA LYS A 612 -11.06 27.46 26.83
C LYS A 612 -10.78 28.96 26.98
N ASN A 613 -11.51 29.79 26.23
CA ASN A 613 -11.40 31.26 26.19
C ASN A 613 -10.02 31.82 25.79
N LYS A 614 -9.11 30.99 25.29
CA LYS A 614 -7.75 31.38 24.88
C LYS A 614 -7.56 31.26 23.37
N THR A 615 -8.64 31.43 22.60
CA THR A 615 -8.62 31.33 21.14
C THR A 615 -8.94 32.67 20.48
N LEU A 616 -8.47 32.87 19.25
CA LEU A 616 -8.77 34.08 18.49
C LEU A 616 -10.19 34.00 17.90
N PRO A 617 -10.98 35.09 17.91
CA PRO A 617 -12.43 35.02 17.81
C PRO A 617 -12.93 34.95 16.36
N TYR A 618 -12.42 34.02 15.55
CA TYR A 618 -12.80 33.88 14.13
C TYR A 618 -14.27 33.49 13.93
N LEU A 619 -14.89 32.84 14.90
CA LEU A 619 -16.27 32.40 14.93
C LEU A 619 -16.96 33.07 16.13
N ILE A 620 -17.99 33.85 15.82
CA ILE A 620 -18.77 34.62 16.81
C ILE A 620 -20.21 34.14 16.80
N ARG A 621 -20.70 33.65 17.94
CA ARG A 621 -22.10 33.21 18.09
C ARG A 621 -23.05 34.39 17.94
N VAL A 622 -24.06 34.24 17.08
CA VAL A 622 -25.18 35.17 16.97
C VAL A 622 -26.21 34.79 18.03
N LYS A 623 -26.63 35.76 18.84
CA LYS A 623 -27.60 35.56 19.92
C LYS A 623 -29.03 35.50 19.40
#